data_AF-A0A7S1LBW5-F1
#
_entry.id   AF-A0A7S1LBW5-F1
#
_cell.length_a   1.000
_cell.length_b   1.000
_cell.length_c   1.000
_cell.angle_alpha   90.00
_cell.angle_beta   90.00
_cell.angle_gamma   90.00
#
_symmetry.space_group_name_H-M   'P 1'
#
loop_
_entity.id
_entity.type
_entity.pdbx_description
1 polymer ?
#
loop_
_entity_poly.entity_id
_entity_poly.type
_entity_poly.pdbx_seq_one_letter_code
_entity_poly.pdbx_strand_id
1 'polypeptide(L)'
;MISHETLAHCAESEVLACSFHGEDAVVKHRPKKAYRHPTLDTKIREGRTVREARALVRAKKAGVPTPAVYHVDKATCSIVMERVRGSTVRDVIAAEEPSSPLVRAFLRSMGDCIARLHSGDQIHGDLTTSNFLLRDPTDPS
;
A
#
# COMPACT_ATOMS: atom_id res chain seq x y z
N MET A 1 19.76 -16.77 5.01
CA MET A 1 19.58 -15.89 3.84
C MET A 1 18.09 -15.91 3.55
N ILE A 2 17.34 -14.91 4.00
CA ILE A 2 15.88 -14.88 3.78
C ILE A 2 15.68 -14.47 2.32
N SER A 3 15.12 -15.37 1.51
CA SER A 3 14.78 -15.06 0.11
C SER A 3 13.66 -14.05 0.10
N HIS A 4 13.96 -12.83 -0.34
CA HIS A 4 12.97 -11.80 -0.59
C HIS A 4 12.47 -11.97 -2.02
N GLU A 5 11.32 -12.63 -2.19
CA GLU A 5 10.62 -12.66 -3.47
C GLU A 5 10.08 -11.25 -3.76
N THR A 6 10.40 -10.69 -4.93
CA THR A 6 9.82 -9.41 -5.31
C THR A 6 8.38 -9.60 -5.76
N LEU A 7 7.46 -8.91 -5.09
CA LEU A 7 6.03 -8.92 -5.41
C LEU A 7 5.67 -7.82 -6.41
N ALA A 8 6.30 -6.65 -6.31
CA ALA A 8 6.06 -5.54 -7.22
C ALA A 8 7.25 -4.59 -7.33
N HIS A 9 7.45 -4.06 -8.53
CA HIS A 9 8.35 -2.94 -8.78
C HIS A 9 7.54 -1.76 -9.30
N CYS A 10 7.76 -0.59 -8.71
CA CYS A 10 7.23 0.68 -9.17
C CYS A 10 8.38 1.66 -9.40
N ALA A 11 8.12 2.77 -10.10
CA ALA A 11 9.14 3.78 -10.36
C ALA A 11 9.84 4.29 -9.08
N GLU A 12 9.13 4.29 -7.94
CA GLU A 12 9.62 4.89 -6.69
C GLU A 12 9.94 3.90 -5.57
N SER A 13 9.54 2.64 -5.70
CA SER A 13 9.65 1.65 -4.63
C SER A 13 9.59 0.22 -5.16
N GLU A 14 10.10 -0.69 -4.36
CA GLU A 14 10.03 -2.13 -4.55
C GLU A 14 9.29 -2.73 -3.35
N VAL A 15 8.40 -3.68 -3.61
CA VAL A 15 7.65 -4.40 -2.57
C VAL A 15 8.12 -5.84 -2.60
N LEU A 16 8.68 -6.29 -1.49
CA LEU A 16 9.26 -7.62 -1.35
C LEU A 16 8.50 -8.39 -0.27
N ALA A 17 8.30 -9.69 -0.47
CA ALA A 17 7.81 -10.58 0.57
C ALA A 17 8.85 -10.71 1.70
N CYS A 18 8.38 -10.74 2.93
CA CYS A 18 9.22 -11.02 4.10
C CYS A 18 8.40 -11.70 5.20
N SER A 19 9.09 -12.23 6.22
CA SER A 19 8.45 -12.60 7.48
C SER A 19 8.84 -11.59 8.55
N PHE A 20 7.87 -11.16 9.35
CA PHE A 20 8.08 -10.25 10.47
C PHE A 20 7.56 -10.91 11.76
N HIS A 21 8.49 -11.30 12.65
CA HIS A 21 8.17 -12.05 13.87
C HIS A 21 7.32 -13.33 13.65
N GLY A 22 7.52 -14.02 12.52
CA GLY A 22 6.78 -15.24 12.18
C GLY A 22 5.49 -15.00 11.39
N GLU A 23 5.04 -13.75 11.26
CA GLU A 23 3.90 -13.36 10.44
C GLU A 23 4.32 -13.12 8.99
N ASP A 24 3.43 -13.39 8.04
CA ASP A 24 3.63 -13.05 6.61
C ASP A 24 3.45 -11.54 6.41
N ALA A 25 4.43 -10.92 5.77
CA ALA A 25 4.54 -9.48 5.66
C ALA A 25 5.12 -9.06 4.32
N VAL A 26 5.07 -7.76 4.06
CA VAL A 26 5.77 -7.13 2.96
C VAL A 26 6.66 -6.01 3.46
N VAL A 27 7.82 -5.86 2.83
CA VAL A 27 8.67 -4.68 2.98
C VAL A 27 8.60 -3.84 1.70
N LYS A 28 8.17 -2.59 1.84
CA LYS A 28 8.21 -1.60 0.78
C LYS A 28 9.47 -0.76 0.94
N HIS A 29 10.45 -1.00 0.08
CA HIS A 29 11.73 -0.31 0.06
C HIS A 29 11.74 0.78 -1.02
N ARG A 30 12.25 1.98 -0.70
CA ARG A 30 12.45 3.06 -1.68
C ARG A 30 13.94 3.15 -2.01
N PRO A 31 14.41 2.65 -3.17
CA PRO A 31 15.84 2.68 -3.51
C PRO A 31 16.32 4.09 -3.88
N LYS A 32 17.64 4.32 -3.79
CA LYS A 32 18.29 5.56 -4.22
C LYS A 32 18.03 5.81 -5.71
N LYS A 33 17.82 7.07 -6.09
CA LYS A 33 17.70 7.48 -7.50
C LYS A 33 18.93 8.29 -7.91
N ALA A 34 19.79 7.68 -8.74
CA ALA A 34 21.06 8.26 -9.16
C ALA A 34 20.94 9.60 -9.91
N TYR A 35 19.78 9.86 -10.53
CA TYR A 35 19.51 11.12 -11.23
C TYR A 35 19.19 12.30 -10.28
N ARG A 36 18.98 12.06 -8.98
CA ARG A 36 18.67 13.11 -7.99
C ARG A 36 19.92 13.49 -7.19
N HIS A 37 20.01 14.75 -6.80
CA HIS A 37 21.03 15.19 -5.84
C HIS A 37 20.92 14.36 -4.52
N PRO A 38 22.01 13.82 -3.96
CA PRO A 38 21.96 12.87 -2.85
C PRO A 38 21.16 13.36 -1.62
N THR A 39 21.35 14.63 -1.24
CA THR A 39 20.62 15.24 -0.11
C THR A 39 19.12 15.33 -0.37
N LEU A 40 18.73 15.66 -1.62
CA LEU A 40 17.33 15.77 -2.01
C LEU A 40 16.67 14.39 -2.07
N ASP A 41 17.36 13.40 -2.65
CA ASP A 41 16.85 12.03 -2.73
C ASP A 41 16.57 11.45 -1.34
N THR A 42 17.53 11.62 -0.42
CA THR A 42 17.41 11.17 0.97
C THR A 42 16.20 11.80 1.64
N LYS A 43 16.08 13.15 1.57
CA LYS A 43 14.95 13.88 2.15
C LYS A 43 13.60 13.46 1.57
N ILE A 44 13.52 13.23 0.26
CA ILE A 44 12.29 12.79 -0.41
C ILE A 44 11.90 11.39 0.05
N ARG A 45 12.85 10.45 0.05
CA ARG A 45 12.60 9.05 0.37
C ARG A 45 12.19 8.89 1.83
N GLU A 46 12.95 9.46 2.77
CA GLU A 46 12.61 9.45 4.20
C GLU A 46 11.24 10.09 4.45
N GLY A 47 11.00 11.27 3.86
CA GLY A 47 9.75 12.00 4.01
C GLY A 47 8.55 11.22 3.46
N ARG A 48 8.70 10.50 2.35
CA ARG A 48 7.65 9.64 1.78
C ARG A 48 7.41 8.40 2.64
N THR A 49 8.46 7.71 3.08
CA THR A 49 8.37 6.54 3.98
C THR A 49 7.59 6.89 5.25
N VAL A 50 7.95 7.99 5.91
CA VAL A 50 7.27 8.41 7.16
C VAL A 50 5.84 8.85 6.92
N ARG A 51 5.57 9.60 5.84
CA ARG A 51 4.21 10.06 5.53
C ARG A 51 3.28 8.89 5.20
N GLU A 52 3.75 7.92 4.43
CA GLU A 52 2.96 6.74 4.07
C GLU A 52 2.63 5.91 5.31
N ALA A 53 3.62 5.61 6.17
CA ALA A 53 3.37 4.88 7.41
C ALA A 53 2.35 5.60 8.32
N ARG A 54 2.49 6.92 8.47
CA ARG A 54 1.54 7.73 9.26
C ARG A 54 0.15 7.75 8.63
N ALA A 55 0.05 7.85 7.31
CA ALA A 55 -1.21 7.82 6.59
C ALA A 55 -1.93 6.47 6.80
N LEU A 56 -1.23 5.35 6.66
CA LEU A 56 -1.80 4.02 6.91
C LEU A 56 -2.33 3.88 8.35
N VAL A 57 -1.54 4.29 9.35
CA VAL A 57 -1.98 4.22 10.76
C VAL A 57 -3.20 5.11 11.02
N ARG A 58 -3.22 6.33 10.49
CA ARG A 58 -4.37 7.25 10.67
C ARG A 58 -5.61 6.76 9.90
N ALA A 59 -5.45 6.19 8.71
CA ALA A 59 -6.55 5.63 7.93
C ALA A 59 -7.16 4.42 8.64
N LYS A 60 -6.32 3.52 9.17
CA LYS A 60 -6.78 2.36 9.97
C LYS A 60 -7.57 2.81 11.21
N LYS A 61 -7.10 3.83 11.92
CA LYS A 61 -7.83 4.44 13.07
C LYS A 61 -9.17 5.05 12.67
N ALA A 62 -9.31 5.55 11.45
CA ALA A 62 -10.56 6.06 10.90
C ALA A 62 -11.50 4.95 10.36
N GLY A 63 -11.16 3.67 10.56
CA GLY A 63 -11.96 2.53 10.11
C GLY A 63 -11.85 2.24 8.61
N VAL A 64 -10.83 2.77 7.94
CA VAL A 64 -10.48 2.38 6.57
C VAL A 64 -9.70 1.06 6.62
N PRO A 65 -10.07 0.03 5.83
CA PRO A 65 -9.33 -1.22 5.79
C PRO A 65 -7.98 -1.03 5.10
N THR A 66 -6.94 -0.76 5.87
CA THR A 66 -5.56 -0.62 5.39
C THR A 66 -4.63 -1.64 6.05
N PRO A 67 -3.50 -2.00 5.40
CA PRO A 67 -2.47 -2.85 5.99
C PRO A 67 -2.02 -2.32 7.36
N ALA A 68 -1.83 -3.22 8.34
CA ALA A 68 -1.16 -2.87 9.59
C ALA A 68 0.31 -2.53 9.33
N VAL A 69 0.79 -1.42 9.89
CA VAL A 69 2.22 -1.06 9.84
C VAL A 69 2.93 -1.75 10.99
N TYR A 70 3.92 -2.57 10.69
CA TYR A 70 4.70 -3.33 11.66
C TYR A 70 5.99 -2.61 12.06
N HIS A 71 6.71 -2.06 11.09
CA HIS A 71 7.97 -1.38 11.33
C HIS A 71 8.22 -0.27 10.29
N VAL A 72 8.94 0.78 10.70
CA VAL A 72 9.35 1.88 9.83
C VAL A 72 10.82 2.16 10.06
N ASP A 73 11.64 1.97 9.02
CA ASP A 73 13.07 2.26 9.06
C ASP A 73 13.38 3.44 8.12
N LYS A 74 13.77 4.57 8.72
CA LYS A 74 14.16 5.77 7.98
C LYS A 74 15.52 5.61 7.29
N ALA A 75 16.47 4.92 7.93
CA ALA A 75 17.83 4.78 7.42
C ALA A 75 17.85 4.00 6.10
N THR A 76 17.06 2.91 6.03
CA THR A 76 16.88 2.15 4.79
C THR A 76 15.72 2.65 3.92
N CYS A 77 14.98 3.66 4.38
CA CYS A 77 13.77 4.19 3.73
C CYS A 77 12.75 3.08 3.40
N SER A 78 12.44 2.23 4.38
CA SER A 78 11.54 1.09 4.23
C SER A 78 10.39 1.08 5.23
N ILE A 79 9.29 0.43 4.85
CA ILE A 79 8.13 0.16 5.71
C ILE A 79 7.85 -1.33 5.65
N VAL A 80 7.78 -1.98 6.80
CA VAL A 80 7.27 -3.36 6.94
C VAL A 80 5.81 -3.29 7.36
N MET A 81 4.95 -4.01 6.64
CA MET A 81 3.50 -4.00 6.88
C MET A 81 2.87 -5.35 6.55
N GLU A 82 1.63 -5.52 7.03
CA GLU A 82 0.74 -6.64 6.71
C GLU A 82 0.74 -6.92 5.21
N ARG A 83 0.92 -8.19 4.84
CA ARG A 83 0.71 -8.64 3.47
C ARG A 83 -0.78 -8.85 3.24
N VAL A 84 -1.37 -8.01 2.39
CA VAL A 84 -2.75 -8.20 1.93
C VAL A 84 -2.72 -8.96 0.62
N ARG A 85 -3.29 -10.16 0.60
CA ARG A 85 -3.41 -10.96 -0.63
C ARG A 85 -4.68 -10.58 -1.39
N GLY A 86 -4.57 -10.56 -2.70
CA GLY A 86 -5.69 -10.34 -3.62
C GLY A 86 -5.31 -9.47 -4.82
N SER A 87 -6.33 -9.05 -5.57
CA SER A 87 -6.16 -8.35 -6.85
C SER A 87 -6.38 -6.85 -6.72
N THR A 88 -5.73 -6.05 -7.57
CA THR A 88 -6.02 -4.62 -7.60
C THR A 88 -7.40 -4.38 -8.21
N VAL A 89 -8.07 -3.30 -7.81
CA VAL A 89 -9.37 -2.92 -8.40
C VAL A 89 -9.23 -2.67 -9.92
N ARG A 90 -8.07 -2.17 -10.37
CA ARG A 90 -7.76 -2.05 -11.81
C ARG A 90 -7.85 -3.39 -12.52
N ASP A 91 -7.20 -4.42 -11.98
CA ASP A 91 -7.13 -5.73 -12.63
C ASP A 91 -8.50 -6.41 -12.65
N VAL A 92 -9.29 -6.24 -11.58
CA VAL A 92 -10.68 -6.72 -11.53
C VAL A 92 -11.55 -6.03 -12.58
N ILE A 93 -11.47 -4.70 -12.71
CA ILE A 93 -12.23 -3.96 -13.73
C ILE A 93 -11.83 -4.37 -15.15
N ALA A 94 -10.55 -4.70 -15.38
CA ALA A 94 -10.07 -5.14 -16.68
C ALA A 94 -10.52 -6.57 -17.04
N ALA A 95 -10.75 -7.42 -16.04
CA ALA A 95 -11.19 -8.80 -16.23
C ALA A 95 -12.72 -8.96 -16.31
N GLU A 96 -13.47 -7.94 -15.90
CA GLU A 96 -14.93 -7.96 -15.78
C GLU A 96 -15.60 -6.98 -16.74
N GLU A 97 -16.88 -7.22 -17.07
CA GLU A 97 -17.66 -6.23 -17.81
C GLU A 97 -17.83 -4.94 -16.97
N PRO A 98 -17.58 -3.74 -17.51
CA PRO A 98 -17.61 -2.49 -16.73
C PRO A 98 -18.94 -2.22 -16.02
N SER A 99 -20.03 -2.77 -16.57
CA SER A 99 -21.38 -2.63 -16.03
C SER A 99 -21.80 -3.76 -15.11
N SER A 100 -20.92 -4.74 -14.84
CA SER A 100 -21.24 -5.90 -14.02
C SER A 100 -21.62 -5.48 -12.59
N PRO A 101 -22.56 -6.21 -11.94
CA PRO A 101 -22.90 -5.95 -10.54
C PRO A 101 -21.68 -5.99 -9.61
N LEU A 102 -20.70 -6.83 -9.94
CA LEU A 102 -19.45 -7.01 -9.21
C LEU A 102 -18.60 -5.72 -9.24
N VAL A 103 -18.34 -5.17 -10.43
CA VAL A 103 -17.58 -3.92 -10.58
C VAL A 103 -18.28 -2.76 -9.87
N ARG A 104 -19.61 -2.66 -9.95
CA ARG A 104 -20.38 -1.64 -9.24
C ARG A 104 -20.25 -1.75 -7.72
N ALA A 105 -20.27 -2.96 -7.18
CA ALA A 105 -20.10 -3.21 -5.75
C ALA A 105 -18.69 -2.78 -5.28
N PHE A 106 -17.66 -3.08 -6.06
CA PHE A 106 -16.28 -2.68 -5.73
C PHE A 106 -16.06 -1.17 -5.79
N LEU A 107 -16.57 -0.50 -6.82
CA LEU A 107 -16.48 0.96 -6.91
C LEU A 107 -17.24 1.64 -5.75
N ARG A 108 -18.37 1.07 -5.31
CA ARG A 108 -19.08 1.55 -4.12
C ARG A 108 -18.24 1.37 -2.85
N SER A 109 -17.67 0.18 -2.63
CA SER A 109 -16.79 -0.10 -1.47
C SER A 109 -15.56 0.81 -1.45
N MET A 110 -14.96 1.08 -2.61
CA MET A 110 -13.89 2.07 -2.77
C MET A 110 -14.37 3.48 -2.35
N GLY A 111 -15.56 3.90 -2.80
CA GLY A 111 -16.20 5.14 -2.37
C GLY A 111 -16.40 5.23 -0.86
N ASP A 112 -16.85 4.16 -0.21
CA ASP A 112 -17.03 4.09 1.24
C ASP A 112 -15.69 4.24 1.99
N CYS A 113 -14.63 3.61 1.49
CA CYS A 113 -13.27 3.78 2.04
C CYS A 113 -12.79 5.23 1.96
N ILE A 114 -13.04 5.89 0.82
CA ILE A 114 -12.66 7.28 0.60
C ILE A 114 -13.46 8.22 1.51
N ALA A 115 -14.77 7.97 1.66
CA ALA A 115 -15.62 8.75 2.56
C ALA A 115 -15.14 8.66 4.01
N ARG A 116 -14.77 7.46 4.49
CA ARG A 116 -14.17 7.26 5.82
C ARG A 116 -12.82 7.98 5.96
N LEU A 117 -11.97 7.92 4.94
CA LEU A 117 -10.68 8.61 4.94
C LEU A 117 -10.87 10.13 5.09
N HIS A 118 -11.78 10.72 4.30
CA HIS A 118 -12.09 12.15 4.36
C HIS A 118 -12.73 12.55 5.69
N SER A 119 -13.58 11.69 6.26
CA SER A 119 -14.17 11.91 7.60
C SER A 119 -13.11 11.90 8.72
N GLY A 120 -11.93 11.32 8.46
CA GLY A 120 -10.76 11.36 9.34
C GLY A 120 -9.74 12.45 8.99
N ASP A 121 -10.17 13.51 8.28
CA ASP A 121 -9.36 14.65 7.82
C ASP A 121 -8.06 14.21 7.11
N GLN A 122 -8.18 13.21 6.24
CA GLN A 122 -7.09 12.69 5.42
C GLN A 122 -7.44 12.76 3.95
N ILE A 123 -6.52 13.29 3.17
CA ILE A 123 -6.60 13.29 1.71
C ILE A 123 -5.53 12.32 1.21
N HIS A 124 -5.91 11.35 0.36
CA HIS A 124 -4.97 10.34 -0.13
C HIS A 124 -3.84 10.94 -0.99
N GLY A 125 -4.18 11.90 -1.87
CA GLY A 125 -3.23 12.60 -2.73
C GLY A 125 -2.83 11.88 -4.03
N ASP A 126 -3.14 10.59 -4.15
CA ASP A 126 -2.91 9.78 -5.37
C ASP A 126 -3.97 8.67 -5.51
N LEU A 127 -5.21 9.05 -5.82
CA LEU A 127 -6.33 8.14 -5.79
C LEU A 127 -6.51 7.46 -7.16
N THR A 128 -6.09 6.19 -7.26
CA THR A 128 -6.20 5.38 -8.48
C THR A 128 -6.70 3.98 -8.14
N THR A 129 -7.31 3.27 -9.10
CA THR A 129 -7.77 1.89 -8.92
C THR A 129 -6.63 0.88 -8.68
N SER A 130 -5.38 1.28 -8.91
CA SER A 130 -4.19 0.46 -8.64
C SER A 130 -3.74 0.53 -7.17
N ASN A 131 -4.21 1.54 -6.43
CA ASN A 131 -3.89 1.74 -5.00
C ASN A 131 -4.90 1.07 -4.07
N PHE A 132 -5.91 0.38 -4.62
CA PHE A 132 -6.89 -0.41 -3.88
C PHE A 132 -6.72 -1.89 -4.20
N LEU A 133 -6.73 -2.72 -3.17
CA LEU A 133 -6.73 -4.18 -3.27
C LEU A 133 -8.08 -4.71 -2.81
N LEU A 134 -8.64 -5.63 -3.60
CA LEU A 134 -9.69 -6.52 -3.15
C LEU A 134 -9.02 -7.68 -2.41
N ARG A 135 -9.24 -7.77 -1.10
CA ARG A 135 -8.68 -8.85 -0.28
C ARG A 135 -9.29 -10.20 -0.68
N ASP A 136 -8.45 -11.21 -0.82
CA ASP A 136 -8.89 -12.59 -1.02
C ASP A 136 -9.70 -13.08 0.21
N PRO A 137 -10.87 -13.70 0.04
CA PRO A 137 -11.68 -14.19 1.16
C PRO A 137 -10.97 -15.21 2.07
N THR A 138 -9.92 -15.84 1.55
CA THR A 138 -9.12 -16.85 2.26
C THR A 138 -7.85 -16.28 2.89
N ASP A 139 -7.61 -14.96 2.79
CA ASP A 139 -6.44 -14.31 3.37
C ASP A 139 -6.55 -14.30 4.90
N PRO A 140 -5.63 -14.93 5.65
CA PRO A 140 -5.66 -14.93 7.11
C PRO A 140 -5.49 -13.49 7.62
N SER A 141 -6.50 -13.00 8.33
CA SER A 141 -6.56 -11.64 8.89
C SER A 141 -5.62 -11.41 10.06
#